data_AF-A0A7K0G9S6-F1
#
_entry.id   AF-A0A7K0G9S6-F1
#
_cell.length_a   1.000
_cell.length_b   1.000
_cell.length_c   1.000
_cell.angle_alpha   90.00
_cell.angle_beta   90.00
_cell.angle_gamma   90.00
#
_symmetry.space_group_name_H-M   'P 1'
#
loop_
_entity.id
_entity.type
_entity.pdbx_description
1 polymer ?
#
loop_
_entity_poly.entity_id
_entity_poly.type
_entity_poly.pdbx_seq_one_letter_code
_entity_poly.pdbx_strand_id
1 'polypeptide(L)'
;MAATQMNIRMDAALKESGNAALARLGYTPSQAVRALWEVITVQGALPPALVRALNSNGDMPSRQEDPTEMESTSGAEIVSSFYRHLGIDEPSSTPVDYAELREMAADEQLASWGLS
;
A
#
# COMPACT_ATOMS: atom_id res chain seq x y z
N MET A 1 -9.22 22.72 25.62
CA MET A 1 -8.86 21.28 25.74
C MET A 1 -7.56 21.18 26.53
N ALA A 2 -7.44 20.19 27.42
CA ALA A 2 -6.21 19.97 28.17
C ALA A 2 -5.15 19.30 27.28
N ALA A 3 -3.94 19.85 27.25
CA ALA A 3 -2.82 19.23 26.56
C ALA A 3 -2.23 18.11 27.44
N THR A 4 -2.16 16.90 26.89
CA THR A 4 -1.55 15.72 27.54
C THR A 4 -0.23 15.38 26.85
N GLN A 5 0.76 14.94 27.63
CA GLN A 5 2.03 14.46 27.12
C GLN A 5 2.02 12.94 26.96
N MET A 6 2.70 12.46 25.91
CA MET A 6 2.99 11.05 25.69
C MET A 6 4.51 10.86 25.69
N ASN A 7 5.01 10.05 26.60
CA ASN A 7 6.43 9.74 26.74
C ASN A 7 6.70 8.30 26.29
N ILE A 8 7.65 8.11 25.37
CA ILE A 8 7.99 6.80 24.79
C ILE A 8 9.50 6.58 24.92
N ARG A 9 9.90 5.39 25.35
CA ARG A 9 11.30 4.95 25.33
C ARG A 9 11.65 4.46 23.93
N MET A 10 12.77 4.94 23.39
CA MET A 10 13.25 4.61 22.06
C MET A 10 14.78 4.69 22.06
N ASP A 11 15.41 3.89 21.20
CA ASP A 11 16.85 4.00 20.95
C ASP A 11 17.24 5.44 20.52
N ALA A 12 18.38 5.90 21.01
CA ALA A 12 18.82 7.28 20.79
C ALA A 12 19.18 7.55 19.32
N ALA A 13 19.83 6.60 18.65
CA ALA A 13 20.17 6.73 17.23
C ALA A 13 18.92 6.65 16.34
N LEU A 14 17.95 5.81 16.71
CA LEU A 14 16.65 5.77 16.05
C LEU A 14 15.89 7.10 16.20
N LYS A 15 15.94 7.71 17.39
CA LYS A 15 15.36 9.05 17.62
C LYS A 15 15.98 10.11 16.72
N GLU A 16 17.30 10.15 16.66
CA GLU A 16 18.04 11.16 15.90
C GLU A 16 17.81 11.01 14.39
N SER A 17 17.96 9.79 13.88
CA SER A 17 17.71 9.50 12.46
C SER A 17 16.28 9.79 12.03
N GLY A 18 15.30 9.42 12.86
CA GLY A 18 13.89 9.74 12.62
C GLY A 18 13.62 11.24 12.62
N ASN A 19 14.18 12.00 13.57
CA ASN A 19 14.06 13.45 13.60
C ASN A 19 14.64 14.11 12.35
N ALA A 20 15.82 13.66 11.89
CA ALA A 20 16.45 14.17 10.68
C ALA A 20 15.62 13.84 9.41
N ALA A 21 15.01 12.67 9.35
CA ALA A 21 14.10 12.30 8.26
C ALA A 21 12.85 13.21 8.25
N LEU A 22 12.21 13.43 9.39
CA LEU A 22 11.05 14.31 9.51
C LEU A 22 11.37 15.77 9.17
N ALA A 23 12.52 16.27 9.62
CA ALA A 23 12.98 17.62 9.31
C ALA A 23 13.19 17.83 7.80
N ARG A 24 13.76 16.84 7.10
CA ARG A 24 13.90 16.87 5.63
C ARG A 24 12.55 16.93 4.90
N LEU A 25 11.50 16.37 5.50
CA LEU A 25 10.13 16.43 5.00
C LEU A 25 9.37 17.69 5.48
N GLY A 26 10.00 18.57 6.26
CA GLY A 26 9.39 19.81 6.76
C GLY A 26 8.47 19.62 7.98
N TYR A 27 8.54 18.49 8.67
CA TYR A 27 7.68 18.18 9.82
C TYR A 27 8.47 18.07 11.11
N THR A 28 7.85 18.50 12.22
CA THR A 28 8.35 18.22 13.55
C THR A 28 7.89 16.83 14.03
N PRO A 29 8.63 16.18 14.96
CA PRO A 29 8.21 14.92 15.56
C PRO A 29 6.81 14.97 16.17
N SER A 30 6.47 16.06 16.86
CA SER A 30 5.15 16.22 17.48
C SER A 30 4.02 16.36 16.46
N GLN A 31 4.26 16.99 15.31
CA GLN A 31 3.27 17.05 14.23
C GLN A 31 3.03 15.66 13.64
N ALA A 32 4.10 14.92 13.35
CA ALA A 32 3.99 13.58 12.78
C ALA A 32 3.23 12.61 13.72
N VAL A 33 3.57 12.61 15.01
CA VAL A 33 2.88 11.78 16.01
C VAL A 33 1.42 12.17 16.17
N ARG A 34 1.10 13.47 16.22
CA ARG A 34 -0.30 13.92 16.31
C ARG A 34 -1.12 13.51 15.09
N ALA A 35 -0.58 13.71 13.89
CA ALA A 35 -1.23 13.32 12.65
C ALA A 35 -1.46 11.81 12.58
N LEU A 36 -0.52 11.00 13.07
CA LEU A 36 -0.72 9.55 13.17
C LEU A 36 -1.92 9.18 14.05
N TRP A 37 -2.08 9.82 15.21
CA TRP A 37 -3.23 9.60 16.09
C TRP A 37 -4.55 10.03 15.45
N GLU A 38 -4.55 11.15 14.72
CA GLU A 38 -5.72 11.61 13.96
C GLU A 38 -6.13 10.60 12.89
N VAL A 39 -5.16 10.10 12.11
CA VAL A 39 -5.39 9.08 11.08
C VAL A 39 -5.98 7.80 11.69
N ILE A 40 -5.39 7.29 12.77
CA ILE A 40 -5.88 6.07 13.43
C ILE A 40 -7.31 6.27 13.96
N THR A 41 -7.59 7.44 14.54
CA THR A 41 -8.91 7.75 15.12
C THR A 41 -9.98 7.86 14.03
N VAL A 42 -9.65 8.49 12.89
CA VAL A 42 -10.60 8.69 11.79
C VAL A 42 -10.83 7.41 10.99
N GLN A 43 -9.76 6.66 10.70
CA GLN A 43 -9.82 5.50 9.80
C GLN A 43 -10.07 4.18 10.54
N GLY A 44 -9.86 4.13 11.86
CA GLY A 44 -9.95 2.90 12.64
C GLY A 44 -8.86 1.87 12.30
N ALA A 45 -7.82 2.27 11.57
CA ALA A 45 -6.77 1.39 11.06
C ALA A 45 -5.40 2.07 11.10
N LEU A 46 -4.35 1.25 11.18
CA LEU A 46 -2.97 1.70 11.04
C LEU A 46 -2.57 1.75 9.55
N PRO A 47 -1.71 2.69 9.14
CA PRO A 47 -1.14 2.67 7.81
C PRO A 47 -0.45 1.33 7.50
N PRO A 48 -0.64 0.72 6.31
CA PRO A 48 -0.10 -0.61 6.00
C PRO A 48 1.42 -0.74 6.19
N ALA A 49 2.18 0.33 5.89
CA ALA A 49 3.61 0.35 6.13
C ALA A 49 3.98 0.26 7.62
N LEU A 50 3.18 0.88 8.49
CA LEU A 50 3.36 0.81 9.93
C LEU A 50 3.01 -0.57 10.47
N VAL A 51 1.94 -1.21 9.96
CA VAL A 51 1.58 -2.60 10.30
C VAL A 51 2.74 -3.55 9.99
N ARG A 52 3.33 -3.45 8.79
CA ARG A 52 4.49 -4.27 8.42
C ARG A 52 5.67 -4.05 9.38
N ALA A 53 6.02 -2.79 9.67
CA ALA A 53 7.13 -2.48 10.56
C ALA A 53 6.91 -3.02 12.00
N LEU A 54 5.68 -2.96 12.51
CA LEU A 54 5.33 -3.53 13.82
C LEU A 54 5.45 -5.06 13.83
N ASN A 55 5.03 -5.71 12.74
CA ASN A 55 5.10 -7.16 12.60
C ASN A 55 6.53 -7.68 12.34
N SER A 56 7.40 -6.87 11.72
CA SER A 56 8.81 -7.23 11.50
C SER A 56 9.65 -7.19 12.78
N ASN A 57 9.21 -6.45 13.80
CA ASN A 57 9.92 -6.34 15.09
C ASN A 57 9.42 -7.32 16.16
N GLY A 58 8.32 -8.03 15.90
CA GLY A 58 7.87 -9.14 16.71
C GLY A 58 8.47 -10.43 16.17
N ASP A 59 9.16 -11.19 17.01
CA ASP A 59 9.47 -12.60 16.75
C ASP A 59 8.13 -13.35 16.62
N MET A 60 7.58 -13.42 15.41
CA MET A 60 6.42 -14.24 15.14
C MET A 60 6.92 -15.64 14.77
N PRO A 61 6.37 -16.70 15.38
CA PRO A 61 6.50 -18.03 14.80
C PRO A 61 5.98 -17.93 13.38
N SER A 62 6.70 -18.50 12.41
CA SER A 62 6.34 -18.54 11.00
C SER A 62 4.84 -18.71 10.85
N ARG A 63 4.14 -17.59 10.64
CA ARG A 63 2.75 -17.62 10.21
C ARG A 63 2.88 -18.17 8.81
N GLN A 64 2.68 -19.49 8.69
CA GLN A 64 2.27 -20.08 7.43
C GLN A 64 1.19 -19.15 6.92
N GLU A 65 1.50 -18.47 5.80
CA GLU A 65 0.52 -17.72 5.05
C GLU A 65 -0.51 -18.75 4.58
N ASP A 66 -1.52 -19.00 5.41
CA ASP A 66 -2.79 -19.48 4.91
C ASP A 66 -3.27 -18.39 3.95
N PRO A 67 -3.39 -18.67 2.64
CA PRO A 67 -3.62 -17.64 1.62
C PRO A 67 -5.02 -17.00 1.68
N THR A 68 -5.78 -17.17 2.76
CA THR A 68 -7.23 -16.96 2.82
C THR A 68 -7.70 -15.75 3.62
N GLU A 69 -6.82 -14.86 4.08
CA GLU A 69 -7.27 -13.63 4.78
C GLU A 69 -6.47 -12.37 4.40
N MET A 70 -6.22 -12.19 3.10
CA MET A 70 -6.58 -10.90 2.49
C MET A 70 -7.90 -11.19 1.82
N GLU A 71 -8.97 -10.45 2.13
CA GLU A 71 -9.95 -10.20 1.07
C GLU A 71 -9.17 -9.49 -0.03
N SER A 72 -8.59 -10.29 -0.92
CA SER A 72 -8.13 -9.87 -2.22
C SER A 72 -9.40 -9.45 -2.92
N THR A 73 -9.83 -8.21 -2.69
CA THR A 73 -10.74 -7.56 -3.62
C THR A 73 -10.02 -7.63 -4.95
N SER A 74 -10.42 -8.62 -5.76
CA SER A 74 -9.80 -8.90 -7.03
C SER A 74 -9.82 -7.59 -7.81
N GLY A 75 -8.78 -7.29 -8.61
CA GLY A 75 -8.83 -6.10 -9.47
C GLY A 75 -10.13 -6.04 -10.30
N ALA A 76 -10.70 -7.20 -10.60
CA ALA A 76 -12.02 -7.35 -11.21
C ALA A 76 -13.18 -6.79 -10.37
N GLU A 77 -13.17 -6.95 -9.04
CA GLU A 77 -14.21 -6.40 -8.16
C GLU A 77 -14.14 -4.87 -8.07
N ILE A 78 -12.92 -4.30 -8.06
CA ILE A 78 -12.73 -2.84 -8.11
C ILE A 78 -13.34 -2.30 -9.40
N VAL A 79 -13.02 -2.92 -10.54
CA VAL A 79 -13.52 -2.53 -11.86
C VAL A 79 -15.05 -2.70 -11.96
N SER A 80 -15.59 -3.82 -11.49
CA SER A 80 -17.05 -4.05 -11.51
C SER A 80 -17.81 -3.06 -10.61
N SER A 81 -17.24 -2.68 -9.45
CA SER A 81 -17.83 -1.67 -8.58
C SER A 81 -17.93 -0.29 -9.25
N PHE A 82 -16.97 0.06 -10.11
CA PHE A 82 -16.93 1.32 -10.86
C PHE A 82 -18.03 1.37 -11.93
N TYR A 83 -18.19 0.32 -12.74
CA TYR A 83 -19.26 0.23 -13.75
C TYR A 83 -20.65 0.34 -13.09
N ARG A 84 -20.86 -0.38 -11.97
CA ARG A 84 -22.09 -0.31 -11.19
C ARG A 84 -22.39 1.09 -10.66
N HIS A 85 -21.36 1.80 -10.18
CA HIS A 85 -21.53 3.15 -9.63
C HIS A 85 -21.93 4.17 -10.70
N LEU A 86 -21.39 4.04 -11.91
CA LEU A 86 -21.69 4.93 -13.03
C LEU A 86 -22.96 4.54 -13.80
N GLY A 87 -23.60 3.41 -13.46
CA GLY A 87 -24.82 2.94 -14.11
C GLY A 87 -24.63 2.58 -15.58
N ILE A 88 -23.41 2.18 -15.95
CA ILE A 88 -23.05 1.76 -17.31
C ILE A 88 -22.80 0.25 -17.32
N ASP A 89 -23.19 -0.40 -18.43
CA ASP A 89 -23.00 -1.83 -18.59
C ASP A 89 -21.51 -2.19 -18.61
N GLU A 90 -21.14 -3.17 -17.80
CA GLU A 90 -19.79 -3.71 -17.79
C GLU A 90 -19.57 -4.52 -19.09
N PRO A 91 -18.50 -4.23 -19.86
CA PRO A 91 -18.22 -4.99 -21.08
C PRO A 91 -17.92 -6.44 -20.73
N SER A 92 -18.43 -7.37 -21.53
CA SER A 92 -18.15 -8.79 -21.36
C SER A 92 -16.65 -9.04 -21.45
N SER A 93 -16.07 -9.61 -20.39
CA SER A 93 -14.68 -10.07 -20.41
C SER A 93 -14.56 -11.23 -21.38
N THR A 94 -14.12 -10.96 -22.60
CA THR A 94 -13.57 -12.01 -23.46
C THR A 94 -12.31 -12.54 -22.79
N PRO A 95 -12.15 -13.87 -22.65
CA PRO A 95 -10.91 -14.45 -22.15
C PRO A 95 -9.73 -13.90 -22.97
N VAL A 96 -8.83 -13.21 -22.29
CA VAL A 96 -7.64 -12.63 -22.92
C VAL A 96 -6.58 -13.73 -23.00
N ASP A 97 -6.15 -14.08 -24.21
CA ASP A 97 -5.04 -15.01 -24.40
C ASP A 97 -3.70 -14.27 -24.18
N TYR A 98 -3.11 -14.50 -23.01
CA TYR A 98 -1.82 -13.91 -22.67
C TYR A 98 -0.66 -14.41 -23.53
N ALA A 99 -0.79 -15.56 -24.20
CA ALA A 99 0.24 -16.03 -25.14
C ALA A 99 0.22 -15.17 -26.41
N GLU A 100 -0.96 -14.95 -26.98
CA GLU A 100 -1.16 -14.11 -28.15
C GLU A 100 -0.69 -12.67 -27.89
N LEU A 101 -1.05 -12.08 -26.75
CA LEU A 101 -0.59 -10.73 -26.39
C LEU A 101 0.93 -10.62 -26.26
N ARG A 102 1.59 -11.67 -25.76
CA ARG A 102 3.06 -11.68 -25.67
C ARG A 102 3.71 -11.77 -27.05
N GLU A 103 3.12 -12.53 -27.96
CA GLU A 103 3.58 -12.64 -29.35
C GLU A 103 3.42 -11.29 -30.06
N MET A 104 2.24 -10.65 -29.96
CA MET A 104 2.01 -9.32 -30.52
C MET A 104 3.00 -8.27 -29.98
N ALA A 105 3.25 -8.27 -28.67
CA ALA A 105 4.21 -7.35 -28.07
C ALA A 105 5.65 -7.59 -28.55
N ALA A 106 6.01 -8.86 -28.81
CA ALA A 106 7.31 -9.21 -29.37
C ALA A 106 7.44 -8.75 -30.83
N ASP A 107 6.39 -8.90 -31.63
CA ASP A 107 6.34 -8.44 -33.02
C ASP A 107 6.42 -6.91 -33.12
N GLU A 108 5.67 -6.19 -32.28
CA GLU A 108 5.77 -4.73 -32.19
C GLU A 108 7.18 -4.28 -31.81
N GLN A 109 7.81 -4.98 -30.86
CA GLN A 109 9.18 -4.68 -30.44
C GLN A 109 10.19 -4.97 -31.57
N LEU A 110 10.01 -6.05 -32.32
CA LEU A 110 10.85 -6.41 -33.46
C LEU A 110 10.74 -5.38 -34.60
N ALA A 111 9.51 -4.93 -34.88
CA ALA A 111 9.24 -3.85 -35.82
C ALA A 111 9.89 -2.53 -35.38
N SER A 112 9.88 -2.23 -34.07
CA SER A 112 10.56 -1.04 -33.51
C SER A 112 12.08 -1.05 -33.73
N TRP A 113 12.67 -2.25 -33.85
CA TRP A 113 14.08 -2.46 -34.16
C TRP A 113 14.38 -2.57 -35.66
N GLY A 114 13.36 -2.51 -36.51
CA GLY A 114 13.50 -2.65 -37.97
C GLY A 114 13.84 -4.08 -38.42
N LEU A 115 13.44 -5.09 -37.63
CA LEU A 115 13.77 -6.50 -37.84
C LEU A 115 12.55 -7.35 -38.26
N SER A 116 11.46 -6.70 -38.67
CA SER A 116 10.20 -7.35 -39.12
C SER A 116 10.20 -7.71 -40.59
#